data_AF-A0A0H2MHC4-F1
#
_entry.id   AF-A0A0H2MHC4-F1
#
_cell.length_a   1.000
_cell.length_b   1.000
_cell.length_c   1.000
_cell.angle_alpha   90.00
_cell.angle_beta   90.00
_cell.angle_gamma   90.00
#
_symmetry.space_group_name_H-M   'P 1'
#
loop_
_entity.id
_entity.type
_entity.pdbx_description
1 polymer ?
#
loop_
_entity_poly.entity_id
_entity_poly.type
_entity_poly.pdbx_seq_one_letter_code
_entity_poly.pdbx_strand_id
1 'polypeptide(L)'
;MSPRTLPLLFCEAGACRKRGNIMKLKNISKMLPKMIFQGLCALILIVGAMIVHTGTASAQVACDETQDHWVTVNVPGTDPVQTVEVNRKHVFCGEVKKKRAKGFHSRPNGDNPETVDTSTAGLTQYRVVVDGVEVPTGLYNLTNFDITDNGVTAVKAISTMFPDHCSYNDVLTAIANASTGDDSGPTCRTIQGADFPIQVYYLPDGRINTAFPIVP
;
A
#
# COMPACT_ATOMS: atom_id res chain seq x y z
N MET A 1 1.35 -37.61 -49.08
CA MET A 1 2.55 -37.50 -48.22
C MET A 1 2.40 -36.25 -47.37
N SER A 2 2.41 -36.19 -46.04
CA SER A 2 2.41 -37.14 -44.93
C SER A 2 1.88 -36.32 -43.74
N PRO A 3 0.92 -36.80 -42.92
CA PRO A 3 0.42 -36.06 -41.77
C PRO A 3 1.35 -36.22 -40.55
N ARG A 4 1.57 -35.13 -39.80
CA ARG A 4 2.34 -35.15 -38.55
C ARG A 4 1.42 -35.52 -37.37
N THR A 5 1.75 -36.63 -36.74
CA THR A 5 1.09 -37.25 -35.59
C THR A 5 1.49 -36.55 -34.29
N LEU A 6 0.51 -36.22 -33.44
CA LEU A 6 0.72 -35.90 -32.01
C LEU A 6 0.94 -37.17 -31.19
N PRO A 7 1.77 -37.16 -30.14
CA PRO A 7 1.76 -38.23 -29.15
C PRO A 7 0.70 -37.95 -28.07
N LEU A 8 -0.28 -38.85 -27.98
CA LEU A 8 -1.06 -39.13 -26.78
C LEU A 8 -0.16 -39.76 -25.72
N LEU A 9 -0.14 -39.21 -24.50
CA LEU A 9 0.34 -39.94 -23.32
C LEU A 9 -0.87 -40.36 -22.47
N PHE A 10 -1.14 -41.65 -22.51
CA PHE A 10 -1.87 -42.40 -21.49
C PHE A 10 -0.90 -42.74 -20.35
N CYS A 11 -1.35 -42.61 -19.10
CA CYS A 11 -0.77 -43.36 -17.97
C CYS A 11 -1.91 -43.97 -17.15
N GLU A 12 -1.99 -45.29 -17.21
CA GLU A 12 -2.82 -46.16 -16.37
C GLU A 12 -2.24 -46.30 -14.96
N ALA A 13 -3.14 -46.75 -14.07
CA ALA A 13 -2.92 -47.09 -12.68
C ALA A 13 -1.78 -48.11 -12.46
N GLY A 14 -1.00 -47.91 -11.40
CA GLY A 14 -0.01 -48.88 -10.96
C GLY A 14 0.58 -48.53 -9.59
N ALA A 15 0.05 -49.16 -8.55
CA ALA A 15 0.56 -49.07 -7.19
C ALA A 15 2.04 -49.52 -7.11
N CYS A 16 2.88 -48.78 -6.39
CA CYS A 16 4.16 -49.29 -5.92
C CYS A 16 4.40 -48.93 -4.46
N ARG A 17 4.43 -49.98 -3.63
CA ARG A 17 4.55 -50.00 -2.18
C ARG A 17 6.04 -50.06 -1.81
N LYS A 18 6.55 -49.13 -1.02
CA LYS A 18 7.87 -49.26 -0.38
C LYS A 18 7.72 -49.28 1.14
N ARG A 19 7.87 -50.48 1.72
CA ARG A 19 8.01 -50.72 3.17
C ARG A 19 9.41 -50.25 3.59
N GLY A 20 9.47 -49.26 4.49
CA GLY A 20 10.68 -48.82 5.17
C GLY A 20 10.57 -49.07 6.68
N ASN A 21 11.69 -49.46 7.28
CA ASN A 21 11.87 -50.11 8.59
C ASN A 21 11.25 -49.42 9.82
N ILE A 22 10.59 -50.22 10.65
CA ILE A 22 10.24 -49.91 12.04
C ILE A 22 11.49 -50.15 12.90
N MET A 23 12.12 -49.08 13.39
CA MET A 23 13.12 -49.19 14.46
C MET A 23 12.44 -49.30 15.82
N LYS A 24 12.79 -50.36 16.55
CA LYS A 24 12.38 -50.67 17.92
C LYS A 24 12.91 -49.62 18.89
N LEU A 25 12.02 -48.85 19.54
CA LEU A 25 12.33 -48.26 20.84
C LEU A 25 12.22 -49.34 21.92
N LYS A 26 13.36 -49.69 22.52
CA LYS A 26 13.41 -50.44 23.78
C LYS A 26 13.84 -49.49 24.90
N ASN A 27 12.93 -49.34 25.85
CA ASN A 27 13.13 -49.15 27.29
C ASN A 27 14.54 -48.74 27.77
N ILE A 28 14.66 -47.49 28.22
CA ILE A 28 15.55 -47.14 29.32
C ILE A 28 14.71 -46.41 30.36
N SER A 29 14.00 -47.20 31.16
CA SER A 29 13.41 -46.75 32.41
C SER A 29 14.27 -47.27 33.55
N LYS A 30 14.50 -46.40 34.54
CA LYS A 30 14.87 -46.71 35.94
C LYS A 30 16.36 -46.88 36.24
N MET A 31 16.96 -45.77 36.68
CA MET A 31 17.80 -45.61 37.88
C MET A 31 17.88 -44.09 38.14
N LEU A 32 17.06 -43.47 39.02
CA LEU A 32 17.16 -43.37 40.50
C LEU A 32 18.42 -42.58 40.97
N PRO A 33 18.44 -41.96 42.17
CA PRO A 33 17.93 -40.63 42.52
C PRO A 33 18.96 -39.76 43.31
N LYS A 34 18.57 -38.52 43.64
CA LYS A 34 19.10 -37.67 44.75
C LYS A 34 20.54 -37.15 44.68
N MET A 35 20.64 -35.85 45.02
CA MET A 35 21.84 -35.00 45.15
C MET A 35 22.36 -34.54 43.77
N ILE A 36 22.39 -33.25 43.42
CA ILE A 36 22.96 -32.15 44.20
C ILE A 36 22.09 -30.90 44.06
N PHE A 37 21.61 -30.47 45.21
CA PHE A 37 20.92 -29.24 45.53
C PHE A 37 22.01 -28.19 45.79
N GLN A 38 22.45 -27.43 44.78
CA GLN A 38 23.14 -26.14 44.89
C GLN A 38 23.82 -25.78 43.56
N GLY A 39 23.45 -24.62 43.01
CA GLY A 39 24.17 -24.00 41.91
C GLY A 39 23.47 -24.13 40.57
N LEU A 40 22.47 -23.30 40.32
CA LEU A 40 22.41 -22.42 39.14
C LEU A 40 21.11 -21.59 39.22
N CYS A 41 21.09 -20.65 40.15
CA CYS A 41 20.16 -19.49 40.17
C CYS A 41 20.47 -18.48 39.04
N ALA A 42 20.97 -18.92 37.89
CA ALA A 42 21.39 -18.05 36.80
C ALA A 42 20.78 -18.46 35.45
N LEU A 43 19.53 -18.91 35.46
CA LEU A 43 18.78 -19.24 34.25
C LEU A 43 17.31 -18.79 34.33
N ILE A 44 17.08 -17.63 34.95
CA ILE A 44 15.79 -16.93 35.00
C ILE A 44 16.05 -15.44 34.72
N LEU A 45 16.58 -15.07 33.54
CA LEU A 45 16.77 -13.65 33.19
C LEU A 45 16.88 -13.39 31.66
N ILE A 46 16.29 -14.21 30.77
CA ILE A 46 16.28 -13.92 29.30
C ILE A 46 14.92 -14.25 28.65
N VAL A 47 13.81 -14.09 29.37
CA VAL A 47 12.47 -14.16 28.76
C VAL A 47 11.59 -13.13 29.44
N GLY A 48 11.30 -12.02 28.77
CA GLY A 48 10.30 -11.08 29.26
C GLY A 48 10.47 -9.60 28.92
N ALA A 49 11.53 -9.18 28.22
CA ALA A 49 11.58 -7.85 27.61
C ALA A 49 10.91 -7.88 26.22
N MET A 50 9.64 -8.29 26.16
CA MET A 50 8.78 -7.91 25.04
C MET A 50 8.47 -6.44 25.23
N ILE A 51 9.38 -5.60 24.72
CA ILE A 51 9.17 -4.16 24.62
C ILE A 51 7.90 -3.98 23.81
N VAL A 52 6.82 -3.63 24.51
CA VAL A 52 5.58 -3.14 23.93
C VAL A 52 5.96 -1.86 23.20
N HIS A 53 6.36 -1.99 21.93
CA HIS A 53 6.44 -0.85 21.03
C HIS A 53 5.00 -0.41 20.82
N THR A 54 4.53 0.52 21.64
CA THR A 54 3.42 1.38 21.29
C THR A 54 3.88 2.13 20.05
N GLY A 55 3.58 1.56 18.88
CA GLY A 55 3.82 2.22 17.60
C GLY A 55 3.05 3.52 17.63
N THR A 56 3.76 4.63 17.82
CA THR A 56 3.23 5.94 17.51
C THR A 56 2.98 5.93 16.01
N ALA A 57 1.72 5.88 15.60
CA ALA A 57 1.32 6.07 14.21
C ALA A 57 1.73 7.50 13.83
N SER A 58 2.94 7.67 13.29
CA SER A 58 3.30 8.94 12.68
C SER A 58 2.66 8.97 11.31
N ALA A 59 1.94 10.05 11.01
CA ALA A 59 1.58 10.37 9.64
C ALA A 59 2.79 10.22 8.72
N GLN A 60 2.66 9.45 7.65
CA GLN A 60 3.77 9.26 6.70
C GLN A 60 4.12 10.55 5.94
N VAL A 61 3.17 11.48 5.86
CA VAL A 61 3.36 12.78 5.22
C VAL A 61 3.24 13.86 6.28
N ALA A 62 4.35 14.53 6.56
CA ALA A 62 4.35 15.76 7.34
C ALA A 62 3.74 16.88 6.49
N CYS A 63 2.76 17.56 7.06
CA CYS A 63 1.93 18.58 6.40
C CYS A 63 2.06 19.96 7.07
N ASP A 64 3.16 20.17 7.79
CA ASP A 64 3.46 21.45 8.41
C ASP A 64 3.94 22.49 7.37
N GLU A 65 3.87 23.77 7.74
CA GLU A 65 4.24 24.90 6.88
C GLU A 65 5.76 25.01 6.62
N THR A 66 6.60 24.20 7.28
CA THR A 66 8.06 24.29 7.16
C THR A 66 8.61 23.44 6.01
N GLN A 67 7.79 22.56 5.42
CA GLN A 67 8.19 21.71 4.31
C GLN A 67 7.90 22.35 2.96
N ASP A 68 8.77 22.05 1.98
CA ASP A 68 8.49 22.43 0.59
C ASP A 68 7.21 21.74 0.11
N HIS A 69 6.32 22.54 -0.48
CA HIS A 69 5.07 22.06 -1.05
C HIS A 69 5.29 21.41 -2.42
N TRP A 70 6.46 21.58 -3.03
CA TRP A 70 6.81 21.06 -4.35
C TRP A 70 7.84 19.94 -4.23
N VAL A 71 7.65 18.90 -5.04
CA VAL A 71 8.62 17.80 -5.16
C VAL A 71 8.94 17.58 -6.61
N THR A 72 10.22 17.61 -6.96
CA THR A 72 10.72 17.17 -8.26
C THR A 72 10.67 15.64 -8.34
N VAL A 73 10.02 15.12 -9.38
CA VAL A 73 9.87 13.69 -9.65
C VAL A 73 10.37 13.40 -11.05
N ASN A 74 11.13 12.32 -11.23
CA ASN A 74 11.55 11.86 -12.55
C ASN A 74 10.37 11.21 -13.27
N VAL A 75 10.19 11.53 -14.55
CA VAL A 75 9.18 10.89 -15.40
C VAL A 75 9.73 9.54 -15.88
N PRO A 76 9.09 8.40 -15.53
CA PRO A 76 9.55 7.08 -15.95
C PRO A 76 9.66 6.94 -17.47
N GLY A 77 10.67 6.21 -17.94
CA GLY A 77 10.78 5.84 -19.36
C GLY A 77 11.19 6.97 -20.32
N THR A 78 11.66 8.11 -19.81
CA THR A 78 12.11 9.24 -20.64
C THR A 78 13.65 9.26 -20.82
N ASP A 79 14.11 9.56 -22.05
CA ASP A 79 15.52 9.77 -22.39
C ASP A 79 15.67 11.01 -23.31
N PRO A 80 16.32 12.10 -22.86
CA PRO A 80 16.91 12.28 -21.52
C PRO A 80 15.84 12.26 -20.42
N VAL A 81 16.26 11.98 -19.18
CA VAL A 81 15.37 11.97 -18.02
C VAL A 81 14.67 13.32 -17.89
N GLN A 82 13.35 13.29 -18.03
CA GLN A 82 12.48 14.44 -17.79
C GLN A 82 12.07 14.47 -16.32
N THR A 83 11.80 15.67 -15.81
CA THR A 83 11.31 15.87 -14.45
C THR A 83 10.06 16.73 -14.45
N VAL A 84 9.22 16.53 -13.45
CA VAL A 84 8.05 17.35 -13.16
C VAL A 84 8.06 17.77 -11.69
N GLU A 85 7.46 18.91 -11.38
CA GLU A 85 7.24 19.33 -10.00
C GLU A 85 5.78 19.09 -9.61
N VAL A 86 5.57 18.36 -8.52
CA VAL A 86 4.24 18.01 -8.01
C VAL A 86 3.97 18.75 -6.71
N ASN A 87 2.79 19.37 -6.60
CA ASN A 87 2.31 19.97 -5.36
C ASN A 87 1.92 18.87 -4.35
N ARG A 88 2.91 18.39 -3.58
CA ARG A 88 2.69 17.35 -2.56
C ARG A 88 1.72 17.81 -1.48
N LYS A 89 1.70 19.10 -1.12
CA LYS A 89 0.76 19.60 -0.11
C LYS A 89 -0.68 19.38 -0.58
N HIS A 90 -0.99 19.75 -1.81
CA HIS A 90 -2.34 19.59 -2.34
C HIS A 90 -2.75 18.12 -2.47
N VAL A 91 -1.85 17.23 -2.92
CA VAL A 91 -2.16 15.81 -3.12
C VAL A 91 -2.32 15.06 -1.80
N PHE A 92 -1.46 15.30 -0.81
CA PHE A 92 -1.38 14.45 0.38
C PHE A 92 -1.92 15.09 1.66
N CYS A 93 -1.90 16.42 1.77
CA CYS A 93 -2.30 17.14 2.98
C CYS A 93 -3.67 17.81 2.85
N GLY A 94 -3.99 18.21 1.62
CA GLY A 94 -5.09 19.13 1.36
C GLY A 94 -4.77 20.55 1.82
N GLU A 95 -5.67 21.48 1.47
CA GLU A 95 -5.50 22.90 1.74
C GLU A 95 -6.85 23.53 2.08
N VAL A 96 -6.85 24.55 2.94
CA VAL A 96 -8.06 25.33 3.26
C VAL A 96 -7.89 26.75 2.77
N LYS A 97 -8.70 27.14 1.77
CA LYS A 97 -8.71 28.50 1.22
C LYS A 97 -10.11 29.05 1.18
N LYS A 98 -10.31 30.24 1.76
CA LYS A 98 -11.63 30.91 1.85
C LYS A 98 -12.69 29.98 2.50
N LYS A 99 -12.31 29.29 3.59
CA LYS A 99 -13.16 28.31 4.31
C LYS A 99 -13.64 27.14 3.43
N ARG A 100 -12.86 26.78 2.42
CA ARG A 100 -13.14 25.62 1.56
C ARG A 100 -11.91 24.72 1.54
N ALA A 101 -12.11 23.46 1.94
CA ALA A 101 -11.10 22.43 1.82
C ALA A 101 -10.95 21.97 0.36
N LYS A 102 -9.72 21.69 -0.05
CA LYS A 102 -9.32 21.22 -1.39
C LYS A 102 -8.22 20.17 -1.27
N GLY A 103 -7.98 19.44 -2.36
CA GLY A 103 -6.93 18.43 -2.41
C GLY A 103 -7.25 17.18 -1.59
N PHE A 104 -6.20 16.58 -1.02
CA PHE A 104 -6.20 15.32 -0.29
C PHE A 104 -6.74 14.16 -1.13
N HIS A 105 -5.90 13.64 -2.00
CA HIS A 105 -6.21 12.58 -2.96
C HIS A 105 -5.48 11.27 -2.65
N SER A 106 -4.64 11.23 -1.62
CA SER A 106 -3.90 10.02 -1.25
C SER A 106 -3.73 9.90 0.25
N ARG A 107 -3.83 8.65 0.73
CA ARG A 107 -3.48 8.20 2.07
C ARG A 107 -2.39 7.15 1.93
N PRO A 108 -1.11 7.54 1.82
CA PRO A 108 -0.03 6.59 1.66
C PRO A 108 -0.05 5.53 2.74
N ASN A 109 -0.07 4.25 2.33
CA ASN A 109 -0.21 3.10 3.23
C ASN A 109 -1.48 3.11 4.13
N GLY A 110 -2.50 3.87 3.75
CA GLY A 110 -3.74 4.05 4.51
C GLY A 110 -3.63 5.04 5.66
N ASP A 111 -2.52 5.75 5.81
CA ASP A 111 -2.32 6.70 6.90
C ASP A 111 -2.78 8.11 6.50
N ASN A 112 -3.57 8.74 7.38
CA ASN A 112 -3.90 10.16 7.23
C ASN A 112 -2.77 11.03 7.79
N PRO A 113 -2.49 12.20 7.20
CA PRO A 113 -1.76 13.25 7.90
C PRO A 113 -2.59 13.79 9.08
N GLU A 114 -1.91 14.36 10.07
CA GLU A 114 -2.57 15.00 11.24
C GLU A 114 -3.58 16.09 10.84
N THR A 115 -3.35 16.72 9.68
CA THR A 115 -4.21 17.76 9.13
C THR A 115 -5.53 17.24 8.57
N VAL A 116 -5.77 15.92 8.50
CA VAL A 116 -6.96 15.35 7.86
C VAL A 116 -7.65 14.33 8.76
N ASP A 117 -8.89 14.62 9.12
CA ASP A 117 -9.76 13.74 9.90
C ASP A 117 -10.83 13.13 9.01
N THR A 118 -10.70 11.82 8.76
CA THR A 118 -11.66 11.02 7.97
C THR A 118 -12.55 10.14 8.84
N SER A 119 -12.59 10.33 10.16
CA SER A 119 -13.34 9.47 11.08
C SER A 119 -14.85 9.49 10.82
N THR A 120 -15.36 10.59 10.26
CA THR A 120 -16.77 10.77 9.88
C THR A 120 -17.01 10.65 8.38
N ALA A 121 -15.98 10.29 7.59
CA ALA A 121 -16.07 10.32 6.15
C ALA A 121 -17.07 9.27 5.62
N GLY A 122 -17.92 9.68 4.68
CA GLY A 122 -18.62 8.73 3.83
C GLY A 122 -17.65 8.11 2.83
N LEU A 123 -17.68 6.78 2.69
CA LEU A 123 -16.75 6.03 1.85
C LEU A 123 -17.52 5.25 0.76
N THR A 124 -17.11 5.45 -0.49
CA THR A 124 -17.64 4.71 -1.65
C THR A 124 -16.49 3.99 -2.35
N GLN A 125 -16.46 2.66 -2.26
CA GLN A 125 -15.47 1.83 -2.97
C GLN A 125 -15.94 1.48 -4.37
N TYR A 126 -15.02 1.58 -5.34
CA TYR A 126 -15.25 1.13 -6.70
C TYR A 126 -14.88 -0.34 -6.87
N ARG A 127 -15.65 -1.03 -7.70
CA ARG A 127 -15.54 -2.49 -7.92
C ARG A 127 -15.46 -2.79 -9.41
N VAL A 128 -14.79 -3.88 -9.74
CA VAL A 128 -14.68 -4.42 -11.09
C VAL A 128 -14.91 -5.93 -11.06
N VAL A 129 -15.34 -6.49 -12.19
CA VAL A 129 -15.51 -7.94 -12.34
C VAL A 129 -14.22 -8.55 -12.87
N VAL A 130 -13.62 -9.46 -12.10
CA VAL A 130 -12.47 -10.28 -12.52
C VAL A 130 -12.88 -11.74 -12.43
N ASP A 131 -12.76 -12.48 -13.52
CA ASP A 131 -13.15 -13.89 -13.62
C ASP A 131 -14.57 -14.19 -13.10
N GLY A 132 -15.49 -13.27 -13.36
CA GLY A 132 -16.90 -13.38 -12.93
C GLY A 132 -17.16 -12.99 -11.47
N VAL A 133 -16.18 -12.48 -10.74
CA VAL A 133 -16.29 -12.08 -9.33
C VAL A 133 -16.07 -10.58 -9.19
N GLU A 134 -16.97 -9.88 -8.48
CA GLU A 134 -16.75 -8.48 -8.14
C GLU A 134 -15.70 -8.31 -7.03
N VAL A 135 -14.65 -7.57 -7.34
CA VAL A 135 -13.53 -7.27 -6.45
C VAL A 135 -13.30 -5.75 -6.33
N PRO A 136 -12.85 -5.24 -5.17
CA PRO A 136 -12.59 -3.81 -4.98
C PRO A 136 -11.35 -3.39 -5.79
N THR A 137 -11.42 -2.28 -6.52
CA THR A 137 -10.25 -1.77 -7.27
C THR A 137 -9.17 -1.19 -6.36
N GLY A 138 -9.54 -0.80 -5.14
CA GLY A 138 -8.70 0.02 -4.27
C GLY A 138 -8.87 1.52 -4.52
N LEU A 139 -9.55 1.93 -5.60
CA LEU A 139 -9.99 3.30 -5.83
C LEU A 139 -11.29 3.55 -5.07
N TYR A 140 -11.44 4.73 -4.49
CA TYR A 140 -12.61 5.07 -3.69
C TYR A 140 -12.79 6.59 -3.60
N ASN A 141 -14.00 6.99 -3.21
CA ASN A 141 -14.27 8.36 -2.81
C ASN A 141 -14.41 8.45 -1.29
N LEU A 142 -13.86 9.54 -0.75
CA LEU A 142 -14.21 10.05 0.58
C LEU A 142 -15.10 11.28 0.43
N THR A 143 -16.08 11.41 1.32
CA THR A 143 -16.98 12.56 1.36
C THR A 143 -17.18 13.03 2.79
N ASN A 144 -17.44 14.33 2.97
CA ASN A 144 -17.78 14.93 4.27
C ASN A 144 -16.76 14.65 5.38
N PHE A 145 -15.51 15.02 5.14
CA PHE A 145 -14.41 14.87 6.09
C PHE A 145 -13.69 16.21 6.28
N ASP A 146 -12.94 16.34 7.37
CA ASP A 146 -12.34 17.62 7.74
C ASP A 146 -10.87 17.70 7.32
N ILE A 147 -10.51 18.88 6.81
CA ILE A 147 -9.11 19.25 6.57
C ILE A 147 -8.83 20.51 7.39
N THR A 148 -7.73 20.48 8.14
CA THR A 148 -7.20 21.61 8.89
C THR A 148 -5.91 22.09 8.26
N ASP A 149 -5.89 23.34 7.80
CA ASP A 149 -4.72 23.97 7.18
C ASP A 149 -4.53 25.35 7.82
N ASN A 150 -3.32 25.61 8.31
CA ASN A 150 -2.95 26.85 9.01
C ASN A 150 -3.93 27.23 10.14
N GLY A 151 -4.34 26.24 10.94
CA GLY A 151 -5.28 26.39 12.05
C GLY A 151 -6.74 26.62 11.65
N VAL A 152 -7.08 26.53 10.36
CA VAL A 152 -8.45 26.67 9.87
C VAL A 152 -8.95 25.32 9.39
N THR A 153 -10.05 24.85 9.99
CA THR A 153 -10.72 23.62 9.58
C THR A 153 -11.87 23.91 8.62
N ALA A 154 -12.00 23.10 7.57
CA ALA A 154 -13.14 23.14 6.66
C ALA A 154 -13.50 21.72 6.18
N VAL A 155 -14.80 21.54 5.90
CA VAL A 155 -15.32 20.28 5.36
C VAL A 155 -14.94 20.13 3.88
N LYS A 156 -14.34 19.00 3.54
CA LYS A 156 -14.09 18.54 2.18
C LYS A 156 -15.28 17.70 1.71
N ALA A 157 -15.97 18.22 0.70
CA ALA A 157 -17.20 17.60 0.19
C ALA A 157 -16.95 16.23 -0.45
N ILE A 158 -15.93 16.11 -1.31
CA ILE A 158 -15.60 14.88 -2.01
C ILE A 158 -14.12 14.84 -2.38
N SER A 159 -13.49 13.67 -2.32
CA SER A 159 -12.18 13.40 -2.88
C SER A 159 -12.11 12.01 -3.48
N THR A 160 -11.58 11.91 -4.69
CA THR A 160 -11.19 10.63 -5.29
C THR A 160 -9.79 10.26 -4.83
N MET A 161 -9.65 9.03 -4.34
CA MET A 161 -8.48 8.58 -3.61
C MET A 161 -7.66 7.57 -4.40
N PHE A 162 -6.34 7.78 -4.44
CA PHE A 162 -5.36 6.75 -4.81
C PHE A 162 -5.50 5.52 -3.89
N PRO A 163 -5.14 4.32 -4.37
CA PRO A 163 -5.15 3.13 -3.55
C PRO A 163 -4.30 3.29 -2.29
N ASP A 164 -4.87 2.94 -1.13
CA ASP A 164 -4.18 3.07 0.17
C ASP A 164 -2.89 2.24 0.25
N HIS A 165 -2.73 1.19 -0.56
CA HIS A 165 -1.51 0.38 -0.55
C HIS A 165 -0.35 1.03 -1.31
N CYS A 166 -0.58 2.11 -2.06
CA CYS A 166 0.49 2.84 -2.72
C CYS A 166 1.25 3.69 -1.69
N SER A 167 2.58 3.60 -1.71
CA SER A 167 3.41 4.46 -0.87
C SER A 167 3.42 5.90 -1.40
N TYR A 168 3.97 6.82 -0.60
CA TYR A 168 4.15 8.22 -0.98
C TYR A 168 4.90 8.36 -2.32
N ASN A 169 5.98 7.60 -2.50
CA ASN A 169 6.78 7.63 -3.72
C ASN A 169 6.08 6.95 -4.90
N ASP A 170 5.28 5.92 -4.65
CA ASP A 170 4.52 5.24 -5.71
C ASP A 170 3.47 6.18 -6.30
N VAL A 171 2.80 6.96 -5.45
CA VAL A 171 1.80 7.95 -5.87
C VAL A 171 2.46 9.08 -6.64
N LEU A 172 3.58 9.65 -6.16
CA LEU A 172 4.32 10.67 -6.89
C LEU A 172 4.80 10.17 -8.26
N THR A 173 5.32 8.95 -8.32
CA THR A 173 5.79 8.33 -9.56
C THR A 173 4.63 8.08 -10.52
N ALA A 174 3.47 7.66 -10.02
CA ALA A 174 2.27 7.48 -10.83
C ALA A 174 1.76 8.80 -11.41
N ILE A 175 1.80 9.89 -10.63
CA ILE A 175 1.46 11.23 -11.12
C ILE A 175 2.44 11.70 -12.20
N ALA A 176 3.73 11.47 -12.01
CA ALA A 176 4.76 11.79 -13.01
C ALA A 176 4.61 10.95 -14.28
N ASN A 177 4.25 9.67 -14.16
CA ASN A 177 3.94 8.83 -15.32
C ASN A 177 2.75 9.39 -16.12
N ALA A 178 1.65 9.69 -15.40
CA ALA A 178 0.45 10.28 -15.98
C ALA A 178 0.65 11.69 -16.55
N SER A 179 1.78 12.37 -16.32
CA SER A 179 2.04 13.67 -16.97
C SER A 179 2.41 13.54 -18.45
N THR A 180 2.73 12.34 -18.93
CA THR A 180 3.10 12.05 -20.33
C THR A 180 2.15 11.11 -21.05
N GLY A 181 1.12 10.64 -20.35
CA GLY A 181 0.02 9.82 -20.85
C GLY A 181 -1.21 10.14 -20.02
N ASP A 182 -1.98 9.14 -19.60
CA ASP A 182 -3.07 9.33 -18.64
C ASP A 182 -3.06 8.27 -17.52
N ASP A 183 -2.15 7.30 -17.53
CA ASP A 183 -2.20 6.14 -16.64
C ASP A 183 -1.21 6.20 -15.46
N SER A 184 -1.56 5.51 -14.37
CA SER A 184 -0.77 5.40 -13.15
C SER A 184 0.57 4.67 -13.30
N GLY A 185 0.69 3.82 -14.32
CA GLY A 185 1.90 3.03 -14.55
C GLY A 185 2.18 1.99 -13.45
N PRO A 186 3.40 1.43 -13.43
CA PRO A 186 3.67 0.18 -12.71
C PRO A 186 3.86 0.32 -11.19
N THR A 187 4.06 1.53 -10.67
CA THR A 187 4.38 1.74 -9.24
C THR A 187 3.15 1.80 -8.35
N CYS A 188 2.02 2.29 -8.86
CA CYS A 188 0.76 2.36 -8.13
C CYS A 188 -0.36 1.84 -9.02
N ARG A 189 -0.96 0.71 -8.62
CA ARG A 189 -1.95 -0.03 -9.41
C ARG A 189 -3.20 -0.30 -8.59
N THR A 190 -4.25 -0.74 -9.26
CA THR A 190 -5.41 -1.31 -8.55
C THR A 190 -5.01 -2.56 -7.78
N ILE A 191 -5.87 -3.03 -6.88
CA ILE A 191 -5.66 -4.29 -6.13
C ILE A 191 -5.48 -5.49 -7.06
N GLN A 192 -6.06 -5.43 -8.27
CA GLN A 192 -5.93 -6.46 -9.31
C GLN A 192 -4.63 -6.34 -10.11
N GLY A 193 -3.81 -5.33 -9.85
CA GLY A 193 -2.58 -5.06 -10.59
C GLY A 193 -2.81 -4.39 -11.94
N ALA A 194 -3.95 -3.74 -12.15
CA ALA A 194 -4.21 -2.94 -13.35
C ALA A 194 -3.77 -1.48 -13.16
N ASP A 195 -3.28 -0.87 -14.22
CA ASP A 195 -3.09 0.59 -14.26
C ASP A 195 -4.47 1.27 -14.26
N PHE A 196 -4.52 2.53 -13.83
CA PHE A 196 -5.76 3.32 -13.83
C PHE A 196 -5.51 4.75 -14.30
N PRO A 197 -6.51 5.38 -14.94
CA PRO A 197 -6.39 6.75 -15.41
C PRO A 197 -6.27 7.74 -14.23
N ILE A 198 -5.43 8.75 -14.40
CA ILE A 198 -5.20 9.85 -13.46
C ILE A 198 -5.48 11.16 -14.19
N GLN A 199 -6.37 11.98 -13.64
CA GLN A 199 -6.54 13.34 -14.10
C GLN A 199 -5.44 14.22 -13.50
N VAL A 200 -4.58 14.79 -14.34
CA VAL A 200 -3.54 15.75 -13.94
C VAL A 200 -4.00 17.18 -14.25
N TYR A 201 -3.78 18.11 -13.31
CA TYR A 201 -4.03 19.54 -13.50
C TYR A 201 -2.75 20.36 -13.29
N TYR A 202 -2.45 21.22 -14.27
CA TYR A 202 -1.24 22.03 -14.31
C TYR A 202 -1.50 23.48 -13.87
N LEU A 203 -0.47 24.11 -13.30
CA LEU A 203 -0.36 25.55 -13.17
C LEU A 203 0.10 26.19 -14.48
N PRO A 204 -0.05 27.52 -14.64
CA PRO A 204 0.44 28.24 -15.83
C PRO A 204 1.94 28.12 -16.08
N ASP A 205 2.73 27.79 -15.06
CA ASP A 205 4.18 27.61 -15.13
C ASP A 205 4.60 26.15 -15.44
N GLY A 206 3.63 25.26 -15.71
CA GLY A 206 3.88 23.87 -16.08
C GLY A 206 3.99 22.90 -14.91
N ARG A 207 3.97 23.37 -13.66
CA ARG A 207 3.99 22.49 -12.48
C ARG A 207 2.64 21.80 -12.27
N ILE A 208 2.65 20.59 -11.71
CA ILE A 208 1.43 19.81 -11.43
C ILE A 208 0.83 20.30 -10.11
N ASN A 209 -0.30 20.99 -10.19
CA ASN A 209 -1.00 21.51 -9.01
C ASN A 209 -1.75 20.42 -8.24
N THR A 210 -2.35 19.48 -8.96
CA THR A 210 -3.08 18.37 -8.36
C THR A 210 -3.20 17.23 -9.36
N ALA A 211 -3.37 16.03 -8.84
CA ALA A 211 -3.70 14.86 -9.61
C ALA A 211 -4.53 13.90 -8.76
N PHE A 212 -5.47 13.19 -9.39
CA PHE A 212 -6.31 12.21 -8.71
C PHE A 212 -6.77 11.12 -9.69
N PRO A 213 -7.08 9.90 -9.20
CA PRO A 213 -7.59 8.84 -10.05
C PRO A 213 -8.93 9.21 -10.69
N ILE A 214 -9.15 8.81 -11.93
CA ILE A 214 -10.48 8.79 -12.53
C ILE A 214 -11.11 7.45 -12.18
N VAL A 215 -12.31 7.51 -11.60
CA VAL A 215 -13.05 6.33 -11.14
C VAL A 215 -14.10 5.91 -12.16
N PRO A 216 -14.35 4.60 -12.30
CA PRO A 216 -15.32 4.04 -13.25
C PRO A 216 -16.78 4.30 -12.87
#